data_AF-A0A1R0L3G0-F1
#
_entry.id   AF-A0A1R0L3G0-F1
#
_cell.length_a   1.000
_cell.length_b   1.000
_cell.length_c   1.000
_cell.angle_alpha   90.00
_cell.angle_beta   90.00
_cell.angle_gamma   90.00
#
_symmetry.space_group_name_H-M   'P 1'
#
loop_
_entity.id
_entity.type
_entity.pdbx_description
1 polymer ?
#
loop_
_entity_poly.entity_id
_entity_poly.type
_entity_poly.pdbx_seq_one_letter_code
_entity_poly.pdbx_strand_id
1 'polypeptide(L)'
;MSGPIVVAWTLTAAFAALVLPCVRRLVRLDYGRLGAAARNGDLAELLLVVAMVAMLSPVGGPIPAAGWQAVLALTAGWFAVSWWKERRTGHAACGHHAVSAAAMLFMVTFMPHSDVTHGPWLVMSGHDAASTLWLSLVFGVVAAYFAVDAVRAGILAARGTGDSGQVSRWVCRVLMGLGMGYMLLGAAL
;
A
#
# COMPACT_ATOMS: atom_id res chain seq x y z
N MET A 1 18.26 -12.78 18.19
CA MET A 1 17.83 -11.43 17.77
C MET A 1 16.36 -11.52 17.36
N SER A 2 15.43 -11.28 18.29
CA SER A 2 13.98 -11.48 18.07
C SER A 2 13.24 -10.18 17.70
N GLY A 3 13.91 -9.03 17.76
CA GLY A 3 13.30 -7.73 17.45
C GLY A 3 12.71 -7.64 16.04
N PRO A 4 13.47 -7.99 14.97
CA PRO A 4 12.96 -7.86 13.60
C PRO A 4 11.72 -8.73 13.33
N ILE A 5 11.68 -9.95 13.86
CA ILE A 5 10.57 -10.87 13.66
C ILE A 5 9.31 -10.47 14.45
N VAL A 6 9.47 -9.95 15.67
CA VAL A 6 8.34 -9.45 16.47
C VAL A 6 7.70 -8.24 15.80
N VAL A 7 8.52 -7.33 15.25
CA VAL A 7 8.03 -6.17 14.50
C VAL A 7 7.28 -6.61 13.24
N ALA A 8 7.83 -7.56 12.48
CA ALA A 8 7.17 -8.11 11.29
C ALA A 8 5.80 -8.73 11.60
N TRP A 9 5.71 -9.56 12.65
CA TRP A 9 4.44 -10.12 13.12
C TRP A 9 3.44 -9.06 13.59
N THR A 10 3.91 -8.06 14.33
CA THR A 10 3.06 -6.98 14.84
C THR A 10 2.46 -6.17 13.69
N LEU A 11 3.28 -5.80 12.70
CA LEU A 11 2.83 -5.08 11.51
C LEU A 11 1.90 -5.95 10.66
N THR A 12 2.22 -7.23 10.48
CA THR A 12 1.35 -8.18 9.76
C THR A 12 -0.02 -8.28 10.43
N ALA A 13 -0.06 -8.41 11.76
CA ALA A 13 -1.32 -8.45 12.51
C ALA A 13 -2.10 -7.12 12.39
N ALA A 14 -1.41 -5.98 12.45
CA ALA A 14 -2.03 -4.67 12.28
C ALA A 14 -2.66 -4.50 10.88
N PHE A 15 -1.95 -4.86 9.81
CA PHE A 15 -2.50 -4.80 8.45
C PHE A 15 -3.59 -5.84 8.22
N ALA A 16 -3.46 -7.04 8.78
CA ALA A 16 -4.53 -8.05 8.75
C ALA A 16 -5.81 -7.53 9.44
N ALA A 17 -5.67 -6.78 10.54
CA ALA A 17 -6.82 -6.15 11.20
C ALA A 17 -7.51 -5.09 10.30
N LEU A 18 -6.79 -4.42 9.40
CA LEU A 18 -7.35 -3.48 8.42
C LEU A 18 -8.18 -4.16 7.32
N VAL A 19 -7.98 -5.45 7.06
CA VAL A 19 -8.81 -6.20 6.10
C VAL A 19 -10.27 -6.18 6.55
N LEU A 20 -10.53 -6.28 7.86
CA LEU A 20 -11.88 -6.35 8.42
C LEU A 20 -12.75 -5.11 8.10
N PRO A 21 -12.32 -3.86 8.39
CA PRO A 21 -13.09 -2.69 8.01
C PRO A 21 -13.23 -2.56 6.48
N CYS A 22 -12.21 -2.91 5.69
CA CYS A 22 -12.28 -2.86 4.23
C CYS A 22 -13.36 -3.81 3.67
N VAL A 23 -13.37 -5.07 4.11
CA VAL A 23 -14.39 -6.06 3.75
C VAL A 23 -15.77 -5.63 4.23
N ARG A 24 -15.88 -5.13 5.47
CA ARG A 24 -17.16 -4.64 5.99
C ARG A 24 -17.73 -3.48 5.16
N ARG A 25 -16.90 -2.54 4.70
CA ARG A 25 -17.36 -1.48 3.78
C ARG A 25 -17.87 -2.09 2.47
N LEU A 26 -17.10 -3.00 1.89
CA LEU A 26 -17.43 -3.63 0.61
C LEU A 26 -18.74 -4.45 0.63
N VAL A 27 -19.10 -5.02 1.79
CA VAL A 27 -20.33 -5.81 1.94
C VAL A 27 -21.52 -4.97 2.42
N ARG A 28 -21.30 -3.94 3.26
CA ARG A 28 -22.39 -3.22 3.94
C ARG A 28 -22.77 -1.90 3.30
N LEU A 29 -21.91 -1.28 2.50
CA LEU A 29 -22.23 -0.01 1.85
C LEU A 29 -23.07 -0.24 0.59
N ASP A 30 -24.07 0.62 0.39
CA ASP A 30 -24.90 0.62 -0.82
C ASP A 30 -24.17 1.33 -1.97
N TYR A 31 -23.48 0.54 -2.78
CA TYR A 31 -22.79 1.03 -3.97
C TYR A 31 -23.71 1.36 -5.15
N GLY A 32 -24.99 0.97 -5.09
CA GLY A 32 -25.98 1.46 -6.05
C GLY A 32 -26.19 2.96 -5.91
N ARG A 33 -26.17 3.46 -4.66
CA ARG A 33 -26.24 4.88 -4.35
C ARG A 33 -24.88 5.59 -4.38
N LEU A 34 -23.81 4.94 -3.91
CA LEU A 34 -22.47 5.54 -3.82
C LEU A 34 -21.68 5.53 -5.15
N GLY A 35 -22.10 4.69 -6.10
CA GLY A 35 -21.50 4.59 -7.43
C GLY A 35 -20.29 3.65 -7.52
N ALA A 36 -19.94 3.29 -8.75
CA ALA A 36 -18.88 2.32 -9.05
C ALA A 36 -17.48 2.81 -8.66
N ALA A 37 -17.23 4.13 -8.70
CA ALA A 37 -15.94 4.71 -8.30
C ALA A 37 -15.65 4.46 -6.81
N ALA A 38 -16.65 4.61 -5.94
CA ALA A 38 -16.50 4.35 -4.50
C ALA A 38 -16.20 2.87 -4.21
N ARG A 39 -16.85 1.96 -4.94
CA ARG A 39 -16.61 0.51 -4.85
C ARG A 39 -15.20 0.14 -5.30
N ASN A 40 -14.76 0.70 -6.43
CA ASN A 40 -13.42 0.46 -6.96
C ASN A 40 -12.35 0.96 -6.00
N GLY A 41 -12.55 2.13 -5.37
CA GLY A 41 -11.65 2.65 -4.33
C GLY A 41 -11.56 1.72 -3.11
N ASP A 42 -12.69 1.25 -2.58
CA ASP A 42 -12.69 0.30 -1.45
C ASP A 42 -12.03 -1.04 -1.80
N LEU A 43 -12.25 -1.53 -3.03
CA LEU A 43 -11.62 -2.75 -3.52
C LEU A 43 -10.10 -2.57 -3.66
N ALA A 44 -9.64 -1.43 -4.18
CA ALA A 44 -8.23 -1.12 -4.30
C ALA A 44 -7.56 -1.02 -2.93
N GLU A 45 -8.23 -0.37 -1.98
CA GLU A 45 -7.76 -0.28 -0.59
C GLU A 45 -7.59 -1.68 0.03
N LEU A 46 -8.60 -2.54 -0.13
CA LEU A 46 -8.52 -3.94 0.31
C LEU A 46 -7.35 -4.68 -0.35
N LEU A 47 -7.21 -4.59 -1.67
CA LEU A 47 -6.13 -5.25 -2.41
C LEU A 47 -4.74 -4.79 -1.94
N LEU A 48 -4.57 -3.48 -1.72
CA LEU A 48 -3.33 -2.90 -1.22
C LEU A 48 -3.03 -3.38 0.21
N VAL A 49 -4.02 -3.41 1.12
CA VAL A 49 -3.84 -3.95 2.47
C VAL A 49 -3.42 -5.42 2.43
N VAL A 50 -4.07 -6.24 1.59
CA VAL A 50 -3.70 -7.66 1.47
C VAL A 50 -2.29 -7.81 0.90
N ALA A 51 -1.90 -6.97 -0.07
CA ALA A 51 -0.53 -6.96 -0.58
C ALA A 51 0.49 -6.56 0.51
N MET A 52 0.15 -5.62 1.42
CA MET A 52 1.02 -5.24 2.53
C MET A 52 1.19 -6.41 3.52
N VAL A 53 0.11 -7.13 3.81
CA VAL A 53 0.16 -8.37 4.61
C VAL A 53 1.05 -9.41 3.92
N ALA A 54 0.89 -9.61 2.62
CA ALA A 54 1.69 -10.59 1.87
C ALA A 54 3.19 -10.25 1.86
N MET A 55 3.55 -8.96 1.79
CA MET A 55 4.93 -8.49 1.83
C MET A 55 5.60 -8.66 3.19
N LEU A 56 4.85 -8.52 4.29
CA LEU A 56 5.40 -8.53 5.65
C LEU A 56 5.21 -9.85 6.39
N SER A 57 4.29 -10.68 5.92
CA SER A 57 3.96 -11.95 6.57
C SER A 57 5.22 -12.82 6.64
N PRO A 58 5.70 -13.15 7.85
CA PRO A 58 6.83 -14.05 8.02
C PRO A 58 6.47 -15.51 7.68
N VAL A 59 5.18 -15.81 7.45
CA VAL A 59 4.70 -17.08 6.91
C VAL A 59 4.94 -17.08 5.41
N GLY A 60 6.19 -17.29 5.00
CA GLY A 60 6.65 -17.32 3.61
C GLY A 60 6.17 -18.55 2.85
N GLY A 61 4.86 -18.66 2.60
CA GLY A 61 4.37 -19.52 1.52
C GLY A 61 4.89 -19.03 0.16
N PRO A 62 5.05 -19.89 -0.85
CA PRO A 62 5.46 -19.48 -2.20
C PRO A 62 4.31 -18.68 -2.83
N ILE A 63 4.29 -17.40 -2.54
CA ILE A 63 3.38 -16.48 -3.20
C ILE A 63 4.11 -16.03 -4.48
N PRO A 64 3.59 -16.33 -5.68
CA PRO A 64 4.27 -15.97 -6.91
C PRO A 64 4.43 -14.45 -6.98
N ALA A 65 5.67 -13.97 -6.94
CA ALA A 65 5.96 -12.54 -7.07
C ALA A 65 5.30 -11.96 -8.33
N ALA A 66 5.31 -12.73 -9.43
CA ALA A 66 4.64 -12.39 -10.68
C ALA A 66 3.12 -12.14 -10.52
N GLY A 67 2.45 -12.87 -9.64
CA GLY A 67 1.02 -12.69 -9.37
C GLY A 67 0.73 -11.34 -8.74
N TRP A 68 1.49 -10.96 -7.70
CA TRP A 68 1.34 -9.65 -7.08
C TRP A 68 1.83 -8.51 -7.96
N GLN A 69 2.92 -8.71 -8.71
CA GLN A 69 3.38 -7.73 -9.69
C GLN A 69 2.29 -7.44 -10.73
N ALA A 70 1.62 -8.47 -11.26
CA ALA A 70 0.53 -8.31 -12.20
C ALA A 70 -0.66 -7.57 -11.57
N VAL A 71 -1.09 -7.97 -10.37
CA VAL A 71 -2.20 -7.31 -9.64
C VAL A 71 -1.88 -5.84 -9.36
N LEU A 72 -0.67 -5.54 -8.88
CA LEU A 72 -0.24 -4.18 -8.56
C LEU A 72 -0.04 -3.34 -9.82
N ALA A 73 0.49 -3.90 -10.91
CA ALA A 73 0.63 -3.21 -12.19
C ALA A 73 -0.73 -2.87 -12.81
N LEU A 74 -1.67 -3.82 -12.79
CA LEU A 74 -3.04 -3.59 -13.24
C LEU A 74 -3.74 -2.53 -12.40
N THR A 75 -3.60 -2.60 -11.08
CA THR A 75 -4.16 -1.60 -10.14
C THR A 75 -3.55 -0.22 -10.42
N ALA A 76 -2.23 -0.11 -10.46
CA ALA A 76 -1.53 1.14 -10.74
C ALA A 76 -1.96 1.73 -12.10
N GLY A 77 -1.97 0.92 -13.16
CA GLY A 77 -2.37 1.35 -14.49
C GLY A 77 -3.82 1.80 -14.57
N TRP A 78 -4.75 1.02 -14.02
CA TRP A 78 -6.18 1.35 -14.02
C TRP A 78 -6.46 2.65 -13.28
N PHE A 79 -5.92 2.82 -12.08
CA PHE A 79 -6.14 4.04 -11.30
C PHE A 79 -5.39 5.24 -11.87
N ALA A 80 -4.23 5.05 -12.51
CA ALA A 80 -3.53 6.12 -13.22
C ALA A 80 -4.32 6.61 -14.43
N VAL A 81 -4.88 5.70 -15.23
CA VAL A 81 -5.74 6.04 -16.38
C VAL A 81 -7.03 6.71 -15.90
N SER A 82 -7.67 6.17 -14.87
CA SER A 82 -8.90 6.75 -14.29
C SER A 82 -8.64 8.17 -13.79
N TRP A 83 -7.56 8.37 -13.03
CA TRP A 83 -7.14 9.69 -12.57
C TRP A 83 -6.81 10.65 -13.72
N TRP A 84 -6.13 10.18 -14.76
CA TRP A 84 -5.83 11.00 -15.94
C TRP A 84 -7.09 11.49 -16.65
N LYS A 85 -8.09 10.61 -16.78
CA LYS A 85 -9.39 10.95 -17.37
C LYS A 85 -10.18 11.93 -16.48
N GLU A 86 -10.18 11.71 -15.16
CA GLU A 86 -10.94 12.53 -14.19
C GLU A 86 -10.26 13.86 -13.83
N ARG A 87 -8.95 14.00 -14.05
CA ARG A 87 -8.25 15.30 -13.94
C ARG A 87 -8.87 16.37 -14.83
N ARG A 88 -9.45 15.99 -15.97
CA ARG A 88 -10.14 16.91 -16.89
C ARG A 88 -11.50 17.36 -16.36
N THR A 89 -12.08 16.64 -15.39
CA THR A 89 -13.40 16.90 -14.80
C THR A 89 -13.32 17.30 -13.32
N GLY A 90 -12.11 17.46 -12.76
CA GLY A 90 -11.87 17.97 -11.40
C GLY A 90 -12.01 16.97 -10.25
N HIS A 91 -12.19 15.67 -10.51
CA HIS A 91 -12.37 14.65 -9.46
C HIS A 91 -11.10 13.79 -9.30
N ALA A 92 -10.20 14.17 -8.38
CA ALA A 92 -8.85 13.58 -8.30
C ALA A 92 -8.71 12.32 -7.40
N ALA A 93 -9.81 11.70 -6.96
CA ALA A 93 -9.81 10.70 -5.89
C ALA A 93 -8.97 9.43 -6.21
N CYS A 94 -8.82 9.07 -7.48
CA CYS A 94 -8.11 7.85 -7.92
C CYS A 94 -6.58 7.90 -7.79
N GLY A 95 -5.96 9.09 -7.69
CA GLY A 95 -4.50 9.24 -7.79
C GLY A 95 -3.72 8.56 -6.66
N HIS A 96 -4.26 8.55 -5.44
CA HIS A 96 -3.58 7.96 -4.28
C HIS A 96 -3.43 6.43 -4.39
N HIS A 97 -4.46 5.73 -4.88
CA HIS A 97 -4.38 4.28 -5.09
C HIS A 97 -3.39 3.92 -6.21
N ALA A 98 -3.29 4.75 -7.25
CA ALA A 98 -2.28 4.57 -8.30
C ALA A 98 -0.85 4.68 -7.75
N VAL A 99 -0.57 5.74 -6.97
CA VAL A 99 0.75 5.95 -6.35
C VAL A 99 1.07 4.83 -5.36
N SER A 100 0.10 4.40 -4.55
CA SER A 100 0.25 3.28 -3.61
C SER A 100 0.56 1.97 -4.31
N ALA A 101 -0.20 1.61 -5.34
CA ALA A 101 0.04 0.41 -6.12
C ALA A 101 1.41 0.44 -6.83
N ALA A 102 1.81 1.59 -7.37
CA ALA A 102 3.12 1.77 -8.00
C ALA A 102 4.28 1.65 -6.99
N ALA A 103 4.14 2.25 -5.80
CA ALA A 103 5.14 2.14 -4.74
C ALA A 103 5.31 0.70 -4.26
N MET A 104 4.21 -0.02 -4.08
CA MET A 104 4.24 -1.44 -3.73
C MET A 104 4.83 -2.29 -4.85
N LEU A 105 4.47 -2.03 -6.11
CA LEU A 105 5.06 -2.73 -7.27
C LEU A 105 6.57 -2.53 -7.30
N PHE A 106 7.02 -1.29 -7.07
CA PHE A 106 8.43 -0.94 -7.04
C PHE A 106 9.16 -1.68 -5.90
N MET A 107 8.58 -1.76 -4.70
CA MET A 107 9.12 -2.58 -3.61
C MET A 107 9.26 -4.06 -3.98
N VAL A 108 8.20 -4.71 -4.48
CA VAL A 108 8.26 -6.15 -4.84
C VAL A 108 9.35 -6.41 -5.87
N THR A 109 9.59 -5.45 -6.76
CA THR A 109 10.46 -5.63 -7.92
C THR A 109 11.93 -5.31 -7.61
N PHE A 110 12.19 -4.30 -6.77
CA PHE A 110 13.54 -3.73 -6.62
C PHE A 110 14.12 -3.78 -5.21
N MET A 111 13.35 -4.18 -4.19
CA MET A 111 13.88 -4.24 -2.82
C MET A 111 14.99 -5.31 -2.72
N PRO A 112 16.21 -4.94 -2.27
CA PRO A 112 17.26 -5.91 -1.98
C PRO A 112 16.81 -6.80 -0.81
N HIS A 113 16.69 -8.11 -1.04
CA HIS A 113 16.38 -9.06 0.03
C HIS A 113 17.70 -9.56 0.59
N SER A 114 18.14 -9.01 1.74
CA SER A 114 19.35 -9.47 2.42
C SER A 114 19.15 -10.88 2.97
N ASP A 115 20.24 -11.66 2.96
CA ASP A 115 20.30 -13.10 3.23
C ASP A 115 19.48 -13.55 4.45
N VAL A 116 18.26 -14.05 4.19
CA VAL A 116 17.52 -14.87 5.16
C VAL A 116 17.64 -16.31 4.71
N THR A 117 18.37 -17.10 5.48
CA THR A 117 18.71 -18.52 5.23
C THR A 117 17.50 -19.45 5.11
N HIS A 118 16.26 -18.97 5.25
CA HIS A 118 15.04 -19.74 5.08
C HIS A 118 13.92 -18.89 4.44
N GLY A 119 13.62 -19.09 3.15
CA GLY A 119 12.37 -18.61 2.51
C GLY A 119 12.45 -18.46 0.98
N PRO A 120 11.40 -18.80 0.20
CA PRO A 120 11.44 -19.10 -1.24
C PRO A 120 11.37 -17.87 -2.15
N TRP A 121 12.12 -16.82 -1.84
CA TRP A 121 12.06 -15.56 -2.58
C TRP A 121 13.26 -15.41 -3.51
N LEU A 122 12.98 -15.02 -4.76
CA LEU A 122 13.97 -14.87 -5.83
C LEU A 122 14.98 -13.77 -5.45
N VAL A 123 16.19 -14.20 -5.10
CA VAL A 123 17.35 -13.32 -4.98
C VAL A 123 17.75 -12.89 -6.39
N MET A 124 17.46 -11.64 -6.75
CA MET A 124 17.97 -11.05 -7.99
C MET A 124 19.36 -10.44 -7.73
N SER A 125 20.33 -10.90 -8.52
CA SER A 125 21.76 -10.68 -8.35
C SER A 125 22.17 -9.20 -8.30
N GLY A 126 23.03 -8.88 -7.31
CA GLY A 126 24.08 -7.85 -7.33
C GLY A 126 23.76 -6.47 -7.91
N HIS A 127 23.64 -5.46 -7.03
CA HIS A 127 23.60 -4.05 -7.43
C HIS A 127 24.88 -3.33 -6.96
N ASP A 128 25.52 -2.58 -7.87
CA ASP A 128 26.66 -1.69 -7.59
C ASP A 128 26.30 -0.58 -6.59
N ALA A 129 27.28 -0.02 -5.87
CA ALA A 129 27.05 1.02 -4.85
C ALA A 129 26.39 2.32 -5.37
N ALA A 130 26.51 2.62 -6.67
CA ALA A 130 25.76 3.73 -7.29
C ALA A 130 24.26 3.40 -7.42
N SER A 131 23.94 2.11 -7.54
CA SER A 131 22.56 1.66 -7.64
C SER A 131 21.79 1.61 -6.32
N THR A 132 22.49 1.49 -5.19
CA THR A 132 21.87 1.56 -3.87
C THR A 132 21.46 2.99 -3.51
N LEU A 133 22.25 4.00 -3.88
CA LEU A 133 21.96 5.40 -3.52
C LEU A 133 20.71 5.96 -4.23
N TRP A 134 20.50 5.65 -5.52
CA TRP A 134 19.27 6.09 -6.20
C TRP A 134 18.02 5.38 -5.65
N LEU A 135 18.14 4.09 -5.30
CA LEU A 135 17.04 3.33 -4.66
C LEU A 135 16.65 3.96 -3.33
N SER A 136 17.63 4.26 -2.46
CA SER A 136 17.39 4.93 -1.18
C SER A 136 16.72 6.29 -1.35
N LEU A 137 17.12 7.09 -2.36
CA LEU A 137 16.48 8.38 -2.65
C LEU A 137 15.02 8.20 -3.09
N VAL A 138 14.75 7.27 -4.02
CA VAL A 138 13.39 7.00 -4.49
C VAL A 138 12.52 6.54 -3.33
N PHE A 139 12.97 5.56 -2.55
CA PHE A 139 12.23 5.08 -1.39
C PHE A 139 12.01 6.18 -0.35
N GLY A 140 13.01 7.01 -0.06
CA GLY A 140 12.90 8.14 0.86
C GLY A 140 11.88 9.20 0.41
N VAL A 141 11.90 9.57 -0.87
CA VAL A 141 10.92 10.53 -1.44
C VAL A 141 9.50 9.98 -1.37
N VAL A 142 9.31 8.71 -1.74
CA VAL A 142 7.99 8.08 -1.69
C VAL A 142 7.53 7.92 -0.24
N ALA A 143 8.43 7.64 0.71
CA ALA A 143 8.11 7.58 2.13
C ALA A 143 7.61 8.95 2.65
N ALA A 144 8.29 10.03 2.27
CA ALA A 144 7.88 11.39 2.61
C ALA A 144 6.50 11.73 2.04
N TYR A 145 6.20 11.30 0.80
CA TYR A 145 4.87 11.44 0.22
C TYR A 145 3.79 10.77 1.10
N PHE A 146 4.00 9.51 1.50
CA PHE A 146 3.03 8.79 2.34
C PHE A 146 2.89 9.37 3.75
N ALA A 147 3.98 9.87 4.34
CA ALA A 147 3.92 10.56 5.62
C ALA A 147 3.06 11.83 5.54
N VAL A 148 3.27 12.65 4.51
CA VAL A 148 2.46 13.86 4.27
C VAL A 148 1.00 13.50 3.99
N ASP A 149 0.74 12.47 3.19
CA ASP A 149 -0.62 12.01 2.91
C ASP A 149 -1.33 11.51 4.17
N ALA A 150 -0.66 10.72 5.00
CA ALA A 150 -1.19 10.24 6.27
C ALA A 150 -1.52 11.39 7.22
N VAL A 151 -0.66 12.40 7.34
CA VAL A 151 -0.94 13.58 8.18
C VAL A 151 -2.16 14.35 7.66
N ARG A 152 -2.23 14.60 6.35
CA ARG A 152 -3.39 15.28 5.73
C ARG A 152 -4.68 14.49 5.93
N ALA A 153 -4.61 13.18 5.74
CA ALA A 153 -5.72 12.26 5.96
C ALA A 153 -6.20 12.27 7.42
N GLY A 154 -5.28 12.28 8.38
CA GLY A 154 -5.61 12.37 9.81
C GLY A 154 -6.27 13.70 10.19
N ILE A 155 -5.77 14.81 9.65
CA ILE A 155 -6.37 16.14 9.85
C ILE A 155 -7.80 16.18 9.30
N LEU A 156 -8.02 15.62 8.11
CA LEU A 156 -9.35 15.57 7.49
C LEU A 156 -10.29 14.62 8.25
N ALA A 157 -9.78 13.50 8.78
CA ALA A 157 -10.53 12.60 9.66
C ALA A 157 -11.01 13.33 10.93
N ALA A 158 -10.13 14.12 11.55
CA ALA A 158 -10.44 14.86 12.78
C ALA A 158 -11.42 16.03 12.54
N ARG A 159 -11.46 16.58 11.33
CA ARG A 159 -12.33 17.70 10.96
C ARG A 159 -13.68 17.28 10.36
N GLY A 160 -13.83 16.01 9.97
CA GLY A 160 -15.01 15.54 9.24
C GLY A 160 -16.20 15.23 10.14
N THR A 161 -17.38 15.76 9.79
CA THR A 161 -18.69 15.24 10.24
C THR A 161 -19.15 14.20 9.21
N GLY A 162 -18.89 12.92 9.47
CA GLY A 162 -18.83 11.90 8.41
C GLY A 162 -20.16 11.27 8.00
N ASP A 163 -20.43 11.31 6.69
CA ASP A 163 -21.28 10.36 5.97
C ASP A 163 -20.84 8.90 6.22
N SER A 164 -21.74 7.94 6.00
CA SER A 164 -21.51 6.51 6.27
C SER A 164 -20.21 5.99 5.65
N GLY A 165 -19.25 5.61 6.50
CA GLY A 165 -17.99 4.97 6.09
C GLY A 165 -16.81 5.90 5.79
N GLN A 166 -16.97 7.23 5.80
CA GLN A 166 -15.85 8.15 5.53
C GLN A 166 -14.75 8.09 6.60
N VAL A 167 -15.13 8.09 7.88
CA VAL A 167 -14.16 7.98 8.99
C VAL A 167 -13.34 6.70 8.87
N SER A 168 -13.97 5.58 8.50
CA SER A 168 -13.29 4.31 8.30
C SER A 168 -12.27 4.39 7.16
N ARG A 169 -12.60 5.00 6.03
CA ARG A 169 -11.67 5.22 4.91
C ARG A 169 -10.49 6.09 5.32
N TRP A 170 -10.74 7.18 6.05
CA TRP A 170 -9.66 8.05 6.52
C TRP A 170 -8.72 7.34 7.48
N VAL A 171 -9.24 6.60 8.47
CA VAL A 171 -8.41 5.84 9.42
C VAL A 171 -7.59 4.77 8.70
N CYS A 172 -8.20 4.01 7.79
CA CYS A 172 -7.47 3.00 7.03
C CYS A 172 -6.40 3.64 6.14
N ARG A 173 -6.69 4.76 5.48
CA ARG A 173 -5.72 5.51 4.68
C ARG A 173 -4.54 6.01 5.51
N VAL A 174 -4.77 6.53 6.71
CA VAL A 174 -3.70 6.93 7.63
C VAL A 174 -2.82 5.74 7.99
N LEU A 175 -3.42 4.62 8.41
CA LEU A 175 -2.68 3.45 8.85
C LEU A 175 -1.90 2.78 7.71
N MET A 176 -2.49 2.72 6.51
CA MET A 176 -1.82 2.25 5.31
C MET A 176 -0.67 3.18 4.90
N GLY A 177 -0.88 4.50 4.91
CA GLY A 177 0.15 5.47 4.58
C GLY A 177 1.34 5.40 5.54
N LEU A 178 1.08 5.32 6.85
CA LEU A 178 2.13 5.13 7.86
C LEU A 178 2.88 3.80 7.66
N GLY A 179 2.13 2.73 7.38
CA GLY A 179 2.71 1.42 7.10
C GLY A 179 3.61 1.41 5.87
N MET A 180 3.13 1.97 4.76
CA MET A 180 3.90 2.14 3.53
C MET A 180 5.14 3.00 3.76
N GLY A 181 5.01 4.13 4.48
CA GLY A 181 6.13 4.99 4.82
C GLY A 181 7.20 4.26 5.64
N TYR A 182 6.79 3.47 6.65
CA TYR A 182 7.70 2.66 7.46
C TYR A 182 8.44 1.62 6.62
N MET A 183 7.73 0.89 5.76
CA MET A 183 8.35 -0.12 4.89
C MET A 183 9.34 0.53 3.91
N LEU A 184 9.02 1.70 3.35
CA LEU A 184 9.89 2.44 2.43
C LEU A 184 11.14 2.99 3.14
N LEU A 185 10.99 3.50 4.36
CA LEU A 185 12.11 3.93 5.19
C LEU A 185 13.03 2.76 5.53
N GLY A 186 12.47 1.61 5.90
CA GLY A 186 13.24 0.39 6.12
C GLY A 186 13.97 -0.12 4.87
N ALA A 187 13.43 0.14 3.68
CA ALA A 187 14.06 -0.17 2.39
C ALA A 187 15.19 0.78 2.01
N ALA A 188 15.16 2.02 2.52
CA ALA A 188 16.08 3.08 2.15
C ALA A 188 17.36 3.12 2.99
N LEU A 189 17.31 2.51 4.19
CA LEU A 189 18.37 2.48 5.20
C LEU A 189 19.13 1.14 5.17
#